data_AF-J3NNV7-F1
#
_entry.id   AF-J3NNV7-F1
#
_cell.length_a   1.000
_cell.length_b   1.000
_cell.length_c   1.000
_cell.angle_alpha   90.00
_cell.angle_beta   90.00
_cell.angle_gamma   90.00
#
_symmetry.space_group_name_H-M   'P 1'
#
loop_
_entity.id
_entity.type
_entity.pdbx_description
1 polymer ?
#
loop_
_entity_poly.entity_id
_entity_poly.type
_entity_poly.pdbx_seq_one_letter_code
_entity_poly.pdbx_strand_id
1 'polypeptide(L)'
;MTTETATEPKPQQAGTSDPDAPPAREERRERDGDGGGGGGGDRRRKHANNNNKSNQNTSKKPGYFQKDLEAAEELRRAAEERAERARARREERARKTADRDRLRRAVAKAKRPGRNGKAKLGRESNVLLEKVKRMMG
;
A
#
# COMPACT_ATOMS: atom_id res chain seq x y z
N MET A 1 -8.78 30.16 -53.44
CA MET A 1 -9.83 29.28 -52.93
C MET A 1 -9.30 27.85 -52.97
N THR A 2 -8.87 27.34 -51.82
CA THR A 2 -8.73 25.91 -51.52
C THR A 2 -8.87 25.79 -50.01
N THR A 3 -9.88 25.07 -49.57
CA THR A 3 -10.24 24.84 -48.17
C THR A 3 -9.88 23.40 -47.77
N GLU A 4 -9.70 23.22 -46.46
CA GLU A 4 -9.78 21.96 -45.69
C GLU A 4 -8.54 21.04 -45.79
N THR A 5 -8.06 20.37 -44.74
CA THR A 5 -8.73 19.83 -43.54
C THR A 5 -7.80 19.87 -42.32
N ALA A 6 -8.28 20.38 -41.19
CA ALA A 6 -7.61 20.27 -39.90
C ALA A 6 -7.98 18.93 -39.25
N THR A 7 -7.00 18.04 -39.11
CA THR A 7 -7.15 16.78 -38.36
C THR A 7 -7.07 17.07 -36.87
N GLU A 8 -8.20 16.99 -36.16
CA GLU A 8 -8.25 17.03 -34.69
C GLU A 8 -7.56 15.81 -34.06
N PRO A 9 -6.71 15.99 -33.04
CA PRO A 9 -6.19 14.87 -32.26
C PRO A 9 -7.25 14.37 -31.27
N LYS A 10 -7.63 13.09 -31.40
CA LYS A 10 -8.47 12.37 -30.42
C LYS A 10 -7.87 12.48 -29.00
N PRO A 11 -8.69 12.74 -27.96
CA PRO A 11 -8.23 12.62 -26.59
C PRO A 11 -7.94 11.15 -26.29
N GLN A 12 -6.67 10.85 -26.04
CA GLN A 12 -6.25 9.56 -25.50
C GLN A 12 -6.86 9.45 -24.10
N GLN A 13 -7.79 8.51 -23.93
CA GLN A 13 -8.30 8.14 -22.62
C GLN A 13 -7.11 7.61 -21.80
N ALA A 14 -6.63 8.44 -20.87
CA ALA A 14 -5.67 8.02 -19.88
C ALA A 14 -6.35 6.97 -18.99
N GLY A 15 -6.06 5.70 -19.24
CA GLY A 15 -6.35 4.63 -18.30
C GLY A 15 -5.59 4.90 -17.01
N THR A 16 -6.26 5.50 -16.04
CA THR A 16 -5.81 5.61 -14.66
C THR A 16 -5.85 4.21 -14.06
N SER A 17 -4.80 3.42 -14.26
CA SER A 17 -4.55 2.21 -13.49
C SER A 17 -4.00 2.59 -12.12
N ASP A 18 -4.86 3.13 -11.26
CA ASP A 18 -4.58 3.18 -9.82
C ASP A 18 -4.77 1.77 -9.26
N PRO A 19 -3.69 1.06 -8.84
CA PRO A 19 -3.80 -0.31 -8.33
C PRO A 19 -4.42 -0.38 -6.92
N ASP A 20 -4.80 0.78 -6.36
CA ASP A 20 -5.38 0.95 -5.02
C ASP A 20 -6.89 1.30 -5.06
N ALA A 21 -7.52 1.35 -6.25
CA ALA A 21 -8.96 1.58 -6.35
C ALA A 21 -9.74 0.37 -5.81
N PRO A 22 -10.64 0.53 -4.82
CA PRO A 22 -11.42 -0.59 -4.30
C PRO A 22 -12.34 -1.15 -5.40
N PRO A 23 -12.54 -2.48 -5.48
CA PRO A 23 -13.44 -3.05 -6.47
C PRO A 23 -14.86 -2.50 -6.29
N ALA A 24 -15.54 -2.25 -7.40
CA ALA A 24 -16.93 -1.81 -7.40
C ALA A 24 -17.79 -2.77 -6.56
N ARG A 25 -18.51 -2.20 -5.60
CA ARG A 25 -19.34 -2.88 -4.60
C ARG A 25 -20.43 -3.69 -5.28
N GLU A 26 -20.24 -5.01 -5.35
CA GLU A 26 -21.21 -5.97 -5.84
C GLU A 26 -22.47 -5.96 -4.95
N GLU A 27 -23.63 -5.97 -5.61
CA GLU A 27 -24.95 -5.73 -5.03
C GLU A 27 -25.32 -6.75 -3.97
N ARG A 28 -25.85 -6.25 -2.85
CA ARG A 28 -26.56 -7.04 -1.84
C ARG A 28 -27.80 -7.67 -2.50
N ARG A 29 -27.85 -8.99 -2.55
CA ARG A 29 -29.11 -9.72 -2.75
C ARG A 29 -29.56 -10.31 -1.42
N GLU A 30 -30.62 -9.70 -0.89
CA GLU A 30 -31.50 -10.28 0.11
C GLU A 30 -32.16 -11.54 -0.47
N ARG A 31 -32.19 -12.61 0.33
CA ARG A 31 -33.16 -13.70 0.13
C ARG A 31 -33.55 -14.23 1.50
N ASP A 32 -34.69 -13.74 1.96
CA ASP A 32 -35.53 -14.39 2.97
C ASP A 32 -35.88 -15.82 2.51
N GLY A 33 -35.85 -16.75 3.46
CA GLY A 33 -36.09 -18.18 3.21
C GLY A 33 -36.31 -18.93 4.51
N ASP A 34 -37.57 -18.89 4.94
CA ASP A 34 -38.31 -19.77 5.85
C ASP A 34 -37.80 -21.22 6.01
N GLY A 35 -37.93 -21.77 7.23
CA GLY A 35 -37.64 -23.19 7.49
C GLY A 35 -37.64 -23.56 8.97
N GLY A 36 -38.82 -23.53 9.60
CA GLY A 36 -39.04 -24.05 10.96
C GLY A 36 -38.82 -25.57 11.07
N GLY A 37 -38.44 -26.03 12.26
CA GLY A 37 -38.28 -27.45 12.56
C GLY A 37 -38.05 -27.71 14.05
N GLY A 38 -39.11 -27.58 14.84
CA GLY A 38 -39.14 -28.10 16.21
C GLY A 38 -39.67 -29.54 16.24
N GLY A 39 -39.13 -30.40 17.12
CA GLY A 39 -39.82 -31.62 17.54
C GLY A 39 -38.95 -32.80 18.02
N GLY A 40 -38.85 -32.95 19.35
CA GLY A 40 -39.11 -34.22 20.04
C GLY A 40 -38.02 -35.30 20.11
N GLY A 41 -37.52 -35.59 21.33
CA GLY A 41 -36.71 -36.78 21.58
C GLY A 41 -36.25 -36.96 23.03
N ASP A 42 -37.18 -37.06 23.98
CA ASP A 42 -36.90 -37.50 25.35
C ASP A 42 -36.60 -39.01 25.36
N ARG A 43 -35.33 -39.40 25.59
CA ARG A 43 -34.96 -40.74 26.06
C ARG A 43 -33.90 -40.65 27.13
N ARG A 44 -34.35 -40.91 28.34
CA ARG A 44 -33.63 -40.89 29.62
C ARG A 44 -32.39 -41.81 29.66
N ARG A 45 -31.29 -41.19 30.09
CA ARG A 45 -30.29 -41.61 31.09
C ARG A 45 -29.42 -42.86 30.86
N LYS A 46 -28.10 -42.64 30.77
CA LYS A 46 -27.09 -43.35 31.57
C LYS A 46 -25.98 -42.36 31.99
N HIS A 47 -25.83 -42.14 33.29
CA HIS A 47 -24.75 -41.35 33.89
C HIS A 47 -23.50 -42.22 34.04
N ALA A 48 -22.37 -41.78 33.48
CA ALA A 48 -21.04 -42.24 33.85
C ALA A 48 -20.07 -41.06 33.73
N ASN A 49 -19.86 -40.41 34.88
CA ASN A 49 -18.63 -39.77 35.35
C ASN A 49 -17.78 -38.99 34.31
N ASN A 50 -18.06 -37.70 34.12
CA ASN A 50 -17.13 -36.77 33.49
C ASN A 50 -17.11 -35.41 34.23
N ASN A 51 -17.01 -35.47 35.56
CA ASN A 51 -16.87 -34.28 36.41
C ASN A 51 -15.39 -33.86 36.45
N ASN A 52 -14.93 -33.04 35.48
CA ASN A 52 -13.88 -31.99 35.62
C ASN A 52 -13.17 -31.64 34.30
N LYS A 53 -13.88 -31.32 33.21
CA LYS A 53 -13.21 -30.67 32.05
C LYS A 53 -14.01 -29.63 31.26
N SER A 54 -15.27 -29.35 31.58
CA SER A 54 -16.11 -28.52 30.70
C SER A 54 -16.36 -27.08 31.16
N ASN A 55 -15.77 -26.60 32.25
CA ASN A 55 -16.22 -25.36 32.90
C ASN A 55 -15.30 -24.13 32.77
N GLN A 56 -14.63 -23.92 31.63
CA GLN A 56 -13.82 -22.70 31.43
C GLN A 56 -14.01 -22.03 30.05
N ASN A 57 -15.07 -22.35 29.32
CA ASN A 57 -15.33 -21.72 28.02
C ASN A 57 -16.71 -21.06 27.94
N THR A 58 -17.11 -20.36 29.01
CA THR A 58 -18.17 -19.35 28.91
C THR A 58 -17.57 -18.10 28.30
N SER A 59 -17.42 -18.10 26.97
CA SER A 59 -17.06 -16.90 26.23
C SER A 59 -18.09 -15.82 26.56
N LYS A 60 -17.67 -14.84 27.37
CA LYS A 60 -18.50 -13.69 27.72
C LYS A 60 -18.88 -13.01 26.42
N LYS A 61 -20.17 -12.81 26.21
CA LYS A 61 -20.66 -12.00 25.09
C LYS A 61 -19.97 -10.63 25.19
N PRO A 62 -19.36 -10.12 24.12
CA PRO A 62 -18.72 -8.82 24.14
C PRO A 62 -19.75 -7.76 24.58
N GLY A 63 -19.29 -6.78 25.36
CA GLY A 63 -20.12 -5.63 25.74
C GLY A 63 -20.63 -4.87 24.51
N TYR A 64 -21.68 -4.06 24.69
CA TYR A 64 -22.37 -3.37 23.58
C TYR A 64 -21.43 -2.60 22.63
N PHE A 65 -20.41 -1.92 23.17
CA PHE A 65 -19.42 -1.16 22.38
C PHE A 65 -18.07 -1.86 22.21
N GLN A 66 -17.90 -3.06 22.77
CA GLN A 66 -16.61 -3.72 22.79
C GLN A 66 -16.17 -4.14 21.37
N LYS A 67 -17.13 -4.56 20.54
CA LYS A 67 -16.89 -4.84 19.12
C LYS A 67 -16.47 -3.60 18.33
N ASP A 68 -17.02 -2.44 18.67
CA ASP A 68 -16.71 -1.19 17.97
C ASP A 68 -15.30 -0.69 18.34
N LEU A 69 -14.90 -0.87 19.60
CA LEU A 69 -13.53 -0.60 20.04
C LEU A 69 -12.52 -1.54 19.37
N GLU A 70 -12.82 -2.84 19.33
CA GLU A 70 -11.99 -3.84 18.64
C GLU A 70 -11.85 -3.51 17.14
N ALA A 71 -12.96 -3.17 16.48
CA ALA A 71 -12.95 -2.76 15.07
C ALA A 71 -12.16 -1.46 14.83
N ALA A 72 -12.22 -0.50 15.74
CA ALA A 72 -11.45 0.75 15.65
C ALA A 72 -9.94 0.49 15.84
N GLU A 73 -9.57 -0.40 16.75
CA GLU A 73 -8.19 -0.82 16.97
C GLU A 73 -7.62 -1.58 15.75
N GLU A 74 -8.41 -2.50 15.18
CA GLU A 74 -8.05 -3.21 13.94
C GLU A 74 -7.85 -2.24 12.77
N LEU A 75 -8.75 -1.27 12.61
CA LEU A 75 -8.63 -0.25 11.56
C LEU A 75 -7.38 0.61 11.76
N ARG A 76 -7.11 1.02 13.00
CA ARG A 76 -5.92 1.79 13.34
C ARG A 76 -4.65 1.01 13.02
N ARG A 77 -4.59 -0.26 13.42
CA ARG A 77 -3.44 -1.14 13.14
C ARG A 77 -3.23 -1.34 11.64
N ALA A 78 -4.30 -1.57 10.87
CA ALA A 78 -4.21 -1.70 9.42
C ALA A 78 -3.74 -0.40 8.74
N ALA A 79 -4.18 0.76 9.24
CA ALA A 79 -3.74 2.06 8.75
C ALA A 79 -2.25 2.33 9.08
N GLU A 80 -1.80 1.97 10.28
CA GLU A 80 -0.41 2.07 10.71
C GLU A 80 0.49 1.17 9.84
N GLU A 81 0.11 -0.09 9.59
CA GLU A 81 0.85 -0.97 8.68
C GLU A 81 0.92 -0.42 7.25
N ARG A 82 -0.17 0.16 6.73
CA ARG A 82 -0.18 0.81 5.42
C ARG A 82 0.74 2.02 5.39
N ALA A 83 0.75 2.83 6.45
CA ALA A 83 1.61 4.00 6.58
C ALA A 83 3.09 3.60 6.65
N GLU A 84 3.44 2.55 7.39
CA GLU A 84 4.81 2.04 7.48
C GLU A 84 5.31 1.51 6.13
N ARG A 85 4.50 0.71 5.42
CA ARG A 85 4.85 0.23 4.07
C ARG A 85 5.00 1.39 3.09
N ALA A 86 4.16 2.42 3.18
CA ALA A 86 4.29 3.62 2.37
C ALA A 86 5.56 4.43 2.72
N ARG A 87 5.90 4.53 4.01
CA ARG A 87 7.09 5.22 4.50
C ARG A 87 8.36 4.56 4.01
N ALA A 88 8.49 3.23 4.13
CA ALA A 88 9.65 2.49 3.62
C ALA A 88 9.88 2.73 2.12
N ARG A 89 8.82 2.68 1.31
CA ARG A 89 8.88 2.99 -0.13
C ARG A 89 9.30 4.44 -0.41
N ARG A 90 8.80 5.40 0.39
CA ARG A 90 9.18 6.82 0.25
C ARG A 90 10.64 7.06 0.62
N GLU A 91 11.13 6.44 1.69
CA GLU A 91 12.52 6.57 2.13
C GLU A 91 13.50 6.02 1.08
N GLU A 92 13.21 4.85 0.49
CA GLU A 92 14.02 4.30 -0.60
C GLU A 92 14.06 5.24 -1.82
N ARG A 93 12.88 5.74 -2.25
CA ARG A 93 12.77 6.71 -3.35
C ARG A 93 13.49 8.02 -3.04
N ALA A 94 13.42 8.49 -1.79
CA ALA A 94 14.07 9.70 -1.35
C ALA A 94 15.60 9.55 -1.39
N ARG A 95 16.15 8.41 -0.93
CA ARG A 95 17.59 8.11 -1.03
C ARG A 95 18.06 8.11 -2.49
N LYS A 96 17.38 7.36 -3.37
CA LYS A 96 17.71 7.30 -4.80
C LYS A 96 17.63 8.68 -5.47
N THR A 97 16.63 9.49 -5.11
CA THR A 97 16.46 10.83 -5.67
C THR A 97 17.53 11.80 -5.16
N ALA A 98 17.85 11.75 -3.86
CA ALA A 98 18.91 12.57 -3.27
C ALA A 98 20.28 12.27 -3.91
N ASP A 99 20.61 10.99 -4.13
CA ASP A 99 21.87 10.60 -4.77
C ASP A 99 21.94 11.08 -6.22
N ARG A 100 20.84 10.93 -6.96
CA ARG A 100 20.71 11.44 -8.33
C ARG A 100 20.84 12.96 -8.38
N ASP A 101 20.23 13.68 -7.44
CA ASP A 101 20.31 15.14 -7.38
C ASP A 101 21.70 15.62 -7.02
N ARG A 102 22.39 14.93 -6.09
CA ARG A 102 23.81 15.19 -5.78
C ARG A 102 24.68 15.02 -7.02
N LEU A 103 24.54 13.90 -7.72
CA LEU A 103 25.30 13.63 -8.95
C LEU A 103 24.98 14.67 -10.04
N ARG A 104 23.69 15.01 -10.23
CA ARG A 104 23.27 16.04 -11.19
C ARG A 104 23.90 17.39 -10.89
N ARG A 105 23.91 17.80 -9.61
CA ARG A 105 24.56 19.04 -9.16
C ARG A 105 26.07 19.01 -9.38
N ALA A 106 26.73 17.88 -9.09
CA ALA A 106 28.15 17.69 -9.31
C ALA A 106 28.52 17.78 -10.80
N VAL A 107 27.76 17.11 -11.67
CA VAL A 107 27.90 17.19 -13.13
C VAL A 107 27.70 18.62 -13.64
N ALA A 108 26.65 19.31 -13.18
CA ALA A 108 26.41 20.70 -13.55
C ALA A 108 27.58 21.61 -13.13
N LYS A 109 28.14 21.38 -11.93
CA LYS A 109 29.31 22.12 -11.42
C LYS A 109 30.59 21.83 -12.19
N ALA A 110 30.75 20.60 -12.68
CA ALA A 110 31.87 20.17 -13.51
C ALA A 110 31.80 20.82 -14.91
N LYS A 111 30.60 20.82 -15.52
CA LYS A 111 30.35 21.48 -16.82
C LYS A 111 30.51 23.00 -16.77
N ARG A 112 30.41 23.63 -15.60
CA ARG A 112 30.51 25.09 -15.47
C ARG A 112 31.96 25.54 -15.72
N PRO A 113 32.22 26.36 -16.77
CA PRO A 113 33.56 26.81 -17.11
C PRO A 113 34.18 27.69 -16.02
N GLY A 114 35.51 27.73 -15.98
CA GLY A 114 36.31 28.63 -15.14
C GLY A 114 36.36 30.05 -15.70
N ARG A 115 37.11 30.93 -15.02
CA ARG A 115 37.32 32.34 -15.43
C ARG A 115 37.93 32.45 -16.84
N ASN A 116 38.70 31.44 -17.24
CA ASN A 116 39.33 31.30 -18.55
C ASN A 116 38.44 30.59 -19.59
N GLY A 117 37.16 30.34 -19.30
CA GLY A 117 36.23 29.69 -20.23
C GLY A 117 36.42 28.16 -20.36
N LYS A 118 37.49 27.58 -19.81
CA LYS A 118 37.77 26.14 -19.87
C LYS A 118 37.14 25.41 -18.69
N ALA A 119 36.75 24.15 -18.91
CA ALA A 119 36.29 23.29 -17.83
C ALA A 119 37.42 23.02 -16.82
N LYS A 120 37.07 22.87 -15.53
CA LYS A 120 38.05 22.62 -14.47
C LYS A 120 38.20 21.11 -14.28
N LEU A 121 39.33 20.56 -14.73
CA LEU A 121 39.63 19.12 -14.69
C LEU A 121 39.36 18.45 -13.34
N GLY A 122 39.71 19.10 -12.22
CA GLY A 122 39.47 18.57 -10.87
C GLY A 122 37.99 18.49 -10.42
N ARG A 123 37.05 19.04 -11.20
CA ARG A 123 35.60 18.88 -10.92
C ARG A 123 35.01 17.69 -11.65
N GLU A 124 35.57 17.35 -12.81
CA GLU A 124 35.16 16.20 -13.61
C GLU A 124 35.65 14.89 -12.99
N SER A 125 36.86 14.90 -12.44
CA SER A 125 37.43 13.75 -11.72
C SER A 125 36.53 13.29 -10.57
N ASN A 126 36.01 14.21 -9.75
CA ASN A 126 35.14 13.85 -8.62
C ASN A 126 33.85 13.14 -9.06
N VAL A 127 33.22 13.60 -10.14
CA VAL A 127 32.03 12.97 -10.71
C VAL A 127 32.37 11.57 -11.24
N LEU A 128 33.53 11.42 -11.89
CA LEU A 128 33.97 10.12 -12.39
C LEU A 128 34.26 9.15 -11.25
N LEU A 129 34.92 9.61 -10.18
CA LEU A 129 35.21 8.80 -9.00
C LEU A 129 33.93 8.32 -8.30
N GLU A 130 32.91 9.17 -8.17
CA GLU A 130 31.61 8.73 -7.62
C GLU A 130 30.94 7.68 -8.50
N LYS A 131 31.03 7.79 -9.83
CA LYS A 131 30.50 6.77 -10.76
C LYS A 131 31.25 5.45 -10.63
N VAL A 132 32.58 5.48 -10.58
CA VAL A 132 33.41 4.28 -10.39
C VAL A 132 33.10 3.62 -9.05
N LYS A 133 33.00 4.40 -7.96
CA LYS A 133 32.61 3.90 -6.65
C LYS A 133 31.25 3.20 -6.67
N ARG A 134 30.29 3.69 -7.46
CA ARG A 134 28.98 3.05 -7.64
C ARG A 134 29.05 1.77 -8.47
N MET A 135 29.99 1.66 -9.42
CA MET A 135 30.21 0.43 -10.19
C MET A 135 30.98 -0.64 -9.41
N MET A 136 31.81 -0.21 -8.45
CA MET A 136 32.60 -1.09 -7.57
C MET A 136 31.92 -1.38 -6.23
N GLY A 137 30.68 -0.90 -6.03
CA GLY A 137 29.88 -1.05 -4.81
C GLY A 137 28.72 -2.00 -5.01
#